data_AF-A0A538HHD3-F1
#
_entry.id   AF-A0A538HHD3-F1
#
_cell.length_a   1.000
_cell.length_b   1.000
_cell.length_c   1.000
_cell.angle_alpha   90.00
_cell.angle_beta   90.00
_cell.angle_gamma   90.00
#
_symmetry.space_group_name_H-M   'P 1'
#
loop_
_entity.id
_entity.type
_entity.pdbx_description
1 polymer ?
#
loop_
_entity_poly.entity_id
_entity_poly.type
_entity_poly.pdbx_seq_one_letter_code
_entity_poly.pdbx_strand_id
1 'polypeptide(L)'
;TTFRDLFYDPACGGGIRGDNGLKAFIPGGASSYWLGPDQLDLALDQDKVGQAGTMLGSGSVVAMDETTCMVRAAWRITRFFAHESCGQCTPCREGSGWLEKVLRRIETGAGRDDDLDLLLDVCDNIAPGLTWPPQQTTICPLGPSIPSSIVSAIRMFRDEFLVHVKEGGCPDG
;
A
#
# COMPACT_ATOMS: atom_id res chain seq x y z
N THR A 1 -9.78 6.62 21.56
CA THR A 1 -9.83 7.12 20.18
C THR A 1 -9.52 6.00 19.23
N THR A 2 -10.42 5.79 18.27
CA THR A 2 -10.31 4.81 17.18
C THR A 2 -9.99 5.52 15.86
N PHE A 3 -9.74 4.77 14.78
CA PHE A 3 -9.67 5.37 13.44
C PHE A 3 -11.02 5.97 13.01
N ARG A 4 -12.15 5.41 13.47
CA ARG A 4 -13.48 6.00 13.27
C ARG A 4 -13.56 7.40 13.86
N ASP A 5 -13.15 7.56 15.12
CA ASP A 5 -13.14 8.86 15.77
C ASP A 5 -12.23 9.82 15.01
N LEU A 6 -11.03 9.37 14.61
CA LEU A 6 -10.08 10.19 13.85
C LEU A 6 -10.67 10.73 12.53
N PHE A 7 -11.33 9.88 11.76
CA PHE A 7 -11.86 10.27 10.45
C PHE A 7 -13.18 11.04 10.54
N TYR A 8 -14.10 10.67 11.44
CA TYR A 8 -15.49 11.14 11.40
C TYR A 8 -15.86 12.12 12.51
N ASP A 9 -15.09 12.21 13.60
CA ASP A 9 -15.37 13.22 14.63
C ASP A 9 -15.17 14.62 14.04
N PRO A 10 -16.16 15.54 14.16
CA PRO A 10 -16.03 16.94 13.72
C PRO A 10 -14.85 17.70 14.33
N ALA A 11 -14.38 17.31 15.51
CA ALA A 11 -13.20 17.89 16.15
C ALA A 11 -11.87 17.38 15.57
N CYS A 12 -11.92 16.33 14.74
CA CYS A 12 -10.77 15.71 14.08
C CYS A 12 -10.89 15.85 12.55
N GLY A 13 -11.14 14.76 11.83
CA GLY A 13 -11.21 14.73 10.37
C GLY A 13 -12.51 15.28 9.77
N GLY A 14 -13.62 15.26 10.53
CA GLY A 14 -14.91 15.81 10.09
C GLY A 14 -15.59 15.08 8.92
N GLY A 15 -15.13 13.88 8.56
CA GLY A 15 -15.67 13.06 7.48
C GLY A 15 -14.68 12.81 6.34
N ILE A 16 -15.12 12.00 5.38
CA ILE A 16 -14.35 11.73 4.15
C ILE A 16 -14.68 12.80 3.12
N ARG A 17 -13.66 13.22 2.36
CA ARG A 17 -13.79 14.27 1.34
C ARG A 17 -14.96 13.97 0.39
N GLY A 18 -15.81 14.97 0.18
CA GLY A 18 -16.93 14.89 -0.76
C GLY A 18 -18.08 14.00 -0.28
N ASP A 19 -18.14 13.69 1.02
CA ASP A 19 -19.08 12.74 1.62
C ASP A 19 -18.99 11.32 1.01
N ASN A 20 -17.87 11.02 0.35
CA ASN A 20 -17.59 9.73 -0.27
C ASN A 20 -17.44 8.61 0.78
N GLY A 21 -17.60 7.37 0.34
CA GLY A 21 -17.24 6.20 1.14
C GLY A 21 -15.73 6.09 1.37
N LEU A 22 -15.31 5.69 2.57
CA LEU A 22 -13.92 5.26 2.82
C LEU A 22 -13.69 3.90 2.13
N LYS A 23 -12.62 3.79 1.34
CA LYS A 23 -12.23 2.57 0.63
C LYS A 23 -11.12 1.80 1.34
N ALA A 24 -10.08 2.51 1.79
CA ALA A 24 -8.99 1.98 2.59
C ALA A 24 -8.24 3.12 3.30
N PHE A 25 -7.37 2.78 4.24
CA PHE A 25 -6.49 3.76 4.87
C PHE A 25 -5.13 3.19 5.22
N ILE A 26 -4.14 4.08 5.29
CA ILE A 26 -2.79 3.80 5.77
C ILE A 26 -2.75 4.24 7.23
N PRO A 27 -2.55 3.34 8.21
CA PRO A 27 -2.71 3.66 9.62
C PRO A 27 -1.53 4.41 10.24
N GLY A 28 -0.36 4.44 9.61
CA GLY A 28 0.83 5.00 10.25
C GLY A 28 1.76 5.82 9.38
N GLY A 29 1.99 5.37 8.16
CA GLY A 29 2.78 6.08 7.14
C GLY A 29 2.95 5.17 5.94
N ALA A 30 3.58 5.64 4.88
CA ALA A 30 3.68 4.90 3.61
C ALA A 30 4.27 3.47 3.74
N SER A 31 5.01 3.18 4.81
CA SER A 31 5.55 1.86 5.14
C SER A 31 4.54 0.86 5.75
N SER A 32 3.38 1.35 6.20
CA SER A 32 2.36 0.53 6.85
C SER A 32 1.51 -0.21 5.81
N TYR A 33 1.21 -1.48 6.07
CA TYR A 33 0.15 -2.19 5.36
C TYR A 33 -1.20 -1.47 5.57
N TRP A 34 -2.05 -1.49 4.54
CA TRP A 34 -3.32 -0.79 4.55
C TRP A 34 -4.38 -1.55 5.33
N LEU A 35 -5.37 -0.82 5.82
CA LEU A 35 -6.53 -1.34 6.53
C LEU A 35 -7.81 -0.96 5.79
N GLY A 36 -8.83 -1.79 5.93
CA GLY A 36 -10.16 -1.60 5.35
C GLY A 36 -11.14 -0.91 6.29
N PRO A 37 -12.30 -0.46 5.78
CA PRO A 37 -13.35 0.19 6.59
C PRO A 37 -13.88 -0.69 7.73
N ASP A 38 -13.77 -2.00 7.61
CA ASP A 38 -14.09 -3.00 8.63
C ASP A 38 -13.19 -2.90 9.88
N GLN A 39 -12.07 -2.19 9.78
CA GLN A 39 -11.10 -2.01 10.87
C GLN A 39 -11.13 -0.59 11.47
N LEU A 40 -12.15 0.21 11.17
CA LEU A 40 -12.30 1.58 11.69
C LEU A 40 -12.35 1.66 13.22
N ASP A 41 -12.90 0.64 13.89
CA ASP A 41 -13.02 0.61 15.34
C ASP A 41 -11.75 0.13 16.05
N LEU A 42 -10.67 -0.12 15.29
CA LEU A 42 -9.35 -0.38 15.86
C LEU A 42 -8.86 0.86 16.61
N ALA A 43 -8.35 0.65 17.82
CA ALA A 43 -7.78 1.71 18.63
C ALA A 43 -6.51 2.28 17.99
N LEU A 44 -6.32 3.60 18.11
CA LEU A 44 -5.06 4.29 17.76
C LEU A 44 -3.97 3.95 18.78
N ASP A 45 -3.53 2.71 18.77
CA ASP A 45 -2.57 2.15 19.71
C ASP A 45 -1.57 1.26 18.97
N GLN A 46 -0.29 1.41 19.28
CA GLN A 46 0.80 0.75 18.54
C GLN A 46 0.72 -0.78 18.63
N ASP A 47 0.37 -1.33 19.79
CA ASP A 47 0.30 -2.77 20.00
C ASP A 47 -0.95 -3.36 19.31
N LYS A 48 -2.10 -2.68 19.42
CA LYS A 48 -3.34 -3.09 18.74
C LYS A 48 -3.20 -3.05 17.22
N VAL A 49 -2.57 -2.02 16.68
CA VAL A 49 -2.29 -1.90 15.24
C VAL A 49 -1.26 -2.94 14.80
N GLY A 50 -0.26 -3.21 15.63
CA GLY A 50 0.68 -4.32 15.44
C GLY A 50 -0.02 -5.68 15.31
N GLN A 51 -0.98 -5.96 16.19
CA GLN A 51 -1.78 -7.19 16.17
C GLN A 51 -2.68 -7.30 14.93
N ALA A 52 -3.06 -6.18 14.31
CA ALA A 52 -3.79 -6.14 13.05
C ALA A 52 -2.90 -6.41 11.81
N GLY A 53 -1.61 -6.70 12.00
CA GLY A 53 -0.70 -7.06 10.91
C GLY A 53 -0.09 -5.85 10.19
N THR A 54 -0.02 -4.70 10.84
CA THR A 54 0.56 -3.46 10.29
C THR A 54 1.22 -2.63 11.40
N MET A 55 1.53 -1.36 11.15
CA MET A 55 2.14 -0.46 12.14
C MET A 55 1.52 0.94 12.15
N LEU A 56 1.51 1.55 13.33
CA LEU A 56 1.13 2.95 13.53
C LEU A 56 2.25 3.94 13.16
N GLY A 57 3.50 3.48 13.05
CA GLY A 57 4.61 4.28 12.50
C GLY A 57 4.72 5.70 13.06
N SER A 58 4.70 6.70 12.16
CA SER A 58 4.75 8.12 12.50
C SER A 58 3.39 8.73 12.86
N GLY A 59 2.31 7.94 12.86
CA GLY A 59 0.94 8.42 13.03
C GLY A 59 0.43 9.26 11.85
N SER A 60 1.11 9.18 10.70
CA SER A 60 0.75 9.87 9.46
C SER A 60 -0.33 9.08 8.71
N VAL A 61 -1.55 9.15 9.23
CA VAL A 61 -2.70 8.44 8.70
C VAL A 61 -3.12 9.03 7.34
N VAL A 62 -3.39 8.17 6.36
CA VAL A 62 -3.88 8.58 5.03
C VAL A 62 -5.19 7.85 4.73
N ALA A 63 -6.27 8.58 4.48
CA ALA A 63 -7.54 8.03 4.00
C ALA A 63 -7.58 8.00 2.47
N MET A 64 -8.10 6.92 1.90
CA MET A 64 -8.39 6.77 0.47
C MET A 64 -9.89 6.51 0.31
N ASP A 65 -10.57 7.41 -0.42
CA ASP A 65 -12.01 7.31 -0.69
C ASP A 65 -12.30 6.35 -1.86
N GLU A 66 -13.58 6.09 -2.11
CA GLU A 66 -14.03 5.19 -3.18
C GLU A 66 -13.59 5.60 -4.59
N THR A 67 -13.28 6.89 -4.79
CA THR A 67 -12.78 7.44 -6.08
C THR A 67 -11.29 7.19 -6.30
N THR A 68 -10.59 6.60 -5.33
CA THR A 68 -9.15 6.35 -5.41
C THR A 68 -8.86 5.07 -6.20
N CYS A 69 -8.12 5.19 -7.32
CA CYS A 69 -7.55 4.05 -8.03
C CYS A 69 -6.44 3.40 -7.19
N MET A 70 -6.64 2.15 -6.77
CA MET A 70 -5.72 1.48 -5.84
C MET A 70 -4.42 1.03 -6.51
N VAL A 71 -4.46 0.76 -7.82
CA VAL A 71 -3.27 0.49 -8.64
C VAL A 71 -2.37 1.73 -8.69
N ARG A 72 -2.95 2.90 -8.95
CA ARG A 72 -2.22 4.19 -8.99
C ARG A 72 -1.68 4.57 -7.62
N ALA A 73 -2.43 4.33 -6.54
CA ALA A 73 -1.96 4.56 -5.17
C ALA A 73 -0.74 3.70 -4.85
N ALA A 74 -0.80 2.39 -5.13
CA ALA A 74 0.32 1.47 -4.94
C ALA A 74 1.54 1.88 -5.78
N TRP A 75 1.33 2.23 -7.06
CA TRP A 75 2.39 2.71 -7.94
C TRP A 75 3.08 3.96 -7.38
N ARG A 76 2.32 4.98 -6.95
CA ARG A 76 2.90 6.23 -6.42
C ARG A 76 3.74 6.01 -5.17
N ILE A 77 3.28 5.17 -4.25
CA ILE A 77 4.03 4.84 -3.03
C ILE A 77 5.29 4.03 -3.37
N THR A 78 5.19 3.04 -4.26
CA THR A 78 6.35 2.26 -4.72
C THR A 78 7.38 3.14 -5.42
N ARG A 79 6.93 4.05 -6.28
CA ARG A 79 7.78 5.04 -6.95
C ARG A 79 8.52 5.93 -5.95
N PHE A 80 7.85 6.36 -4.87
CA PHE A 80 8.50 7.09 -3.79
C PHE A 80 9.64 6.29 -3.17
N PHE A 81 9.41 5.04 -2.78
CA PHE A 81 10.48 4.22 -2.20
C PHE A 81 11.60 3.88 -3.18
N ALA A 82 11.29 3.70 -4.46
CA ALA A 82 12.30 3.50 -5.51
C ALA A 82 13.18 4.75 -5.66
N HIS A 83 12.58 5.95 -5.62
CA HIS A 83 13.29 7.22 -5.70
C HIS A 83 14.15 7.50 -4.45
N GLU A 84 13.63 7.19 -3.26
CA GLU A 84 14.31 7.43 -1.98
C GLU A 84 15.26 6.30 -1.55
N SER A 85 15.42 5.25 -2.37
CA SER A 85 16.39 4.20 -2.11
C SER A 85 17.81 4.76 -2.19
N CYS A 86 18.61 4.57 -1.13
CA CYS A 86 20.03 4.94 -1.13
C CYS A 86 20.87 4.08 -2.10
N GLY A 87 20.32 2.97 -2.61
CA GLY A 87 20.98 2.11 -3.57
C GLY A 87 22.00 1.13 -2.99
N GLN A 88 22.17 1.02 -1.67
CA GLN A 88 23.25 0.21 -1.09
C GLN A 88 23.03 -1.30 -1.24
N CYS A 89 21.83 -1.82 -0.95
CA CYS A 89 21.51 -3.24 -1.06
C CYS A 89 20.78 -3.55 -2.37
N THR A 90 21.26 -4.56 -3.10
CA THR A 90 20.70 -5.01 -4.38
C THR A 90 19.19 -5.31 -4.33
N PRO A 91 18.65 -6.09 -3.36
CA PRO A 91 17.20 -6.35 -3.34
C PRO A 91 16.36 -5.08 -3.26
N CYS A 92 16.80 -4.07 -2.50
CA CYS A 92 16.12 -2.78 -2.45
C CYS A 92 16.32 -1.97 -3.74
N ARG A 93 17.57 -1.78 -4.19
CA ARG A 93 17.91 -0.93 -5.34
C ARG A 93 17.27 -1.41 -6.64
N GLU A 94 17.46 -2.69 -6.96
CA GLU A 94 16.96 -3.27 -8.21
C GLU A 94 15.48 -3.65 -8.08
N GLY A 95 15.09 -4.23 -6.95
CA GLY A 95 13.73 -4.70 -6.71
C GLY A 95 12.72 -3.57 -6.72
N SER A 96 12.97 -2.45 -6.02
CA SER A 96 12.04 -1.30 -6.01
C SER A 96 11.85 -0.69 -7.41
N GLY A 97 12.93 -0.51 -8.18
CA GLY A 97 12.85 0.00 -9.54
C GLY A 97 12.16 -0.97 -10.51
N TRP A 98 12.26 -2.28 -10.28
CA TRP A 98 11.51 -3.27 -11.05
C TRP A 98 10.02 -3.22 -10.71
N LEU A 99 9.67 -3.23 -9.43
CA LEU A 99 8.29 -3.14 -8.94
C LEU A 99 7.60 -1.87 -9.48
N GLU A 100 8.28 -0.72 -9.43
CA GLU A 100 7.76 0.53 -9.98
C GLU A 100 7.42 0.40 -11.48
N LYS A 101 8.33 -0.18 -12.28
CA LYS A 101 8.13 -0.35 -13.73
C LYS A 101 6.95 -1.28 -14.04
N VAL A 102 6.79 -2.37 -13.29
CA VAL A 102 5.68 -3.31 -13.47
C VAL A 102 4.36 -2.65 -13.08
N LEU A 103 4.29 -1.97 -11.92
CA LEU A 103 3.09 -1.24 -11.52
C LEU A 103 2.72 -0.15 -12.51
N ARG A 104 3.71 0.62 -13.00
CA ARG A 104 3.47 1.64 -14.01
C ARG A 104 2.93 1.04 -15.29
N ARG A 105 3.49 -0.11 -15.72
CA ARG A 105 3.01 -0.84 -16.89
C ARG A 105 1.55 -1.26 -16.75
N ILE A 106 1.15 -1.79 -15.58
CA ILE A 106 -0.25 -2.13 -15.29
C ILE A 106 -1.11 -0.86 -15.31
N GLU A 107 -0.68 0.20 -14.63
CA GLU A 107 -1.44 1.46 -14.51
C GLU A 107 -1.69 2.10 -15.89
N THR A 108 -0.72 2.04 -16.79
CA THR A 108 -0.83 2.56 -18.16
C THR A 108 -1.36 1.56 -19.19
N GLY A 109 -1.98 0.46 -18.76
CA GLY A 109 -2.71 -0.45 -19.65
C GLY A 109 -1.88 -1.43 -20.46
N ALA A 110 -0.62 -1.62 -20.11
CA ALA A 110 0.27 -2.60 -20.75
C ALA A 110 0.57 -3.79 -19.83
N GLY A 111 -0.26 -3.98 -18.79
CA GLY A 111 -0.16 -5.08 -17.83
C GLY A 111 -0.32 -6.45 -18.48
N ARG A 112 0.20 -7.47 -17.80
CA ARG A 112 0.14 -8.88 -18.21
C ARG A 112 -0.55 -9.71 -17.13
N ASP A 113 -1.13 -10.84 -17.52
CA ASP A 113 -1.81 -11.74 -16.57
C ASP A 113 -0.88 -12.19 -15.43
N ASP A 114 0.40 -12.43 -15.72
CA ASP A 114 1.40 -12.87 -14.75
C ASP A 114 1.99 -11.72 -13.89
N ASP A 115 1.63 -10.46 -14.15
CA ASP A 115 2.29 -9.32 -13.51
C ASP A 115 2.02 -9.25 -12.01
N LEU A 116 0.84 -9.67 -11.54
CA LEU A 116 0.51 -9.66 -10.12
C LEU A 116 1.34 -10.69 -9.36
N ASP A 117 1.53 -11.88 -9.93
CA ASP A 117 2.31 -12.94 -9.31
C ASP A 117 3.80 -12.56 -9.33
N LEU A 118 4.28 -11.93 -10.41
CA LEU A 118 5.61 -11.33 -10.47
C LEU A 118 5.82 -10.24 -9.40
N LEU A 119 4.84 -9.35 -9.19
CA LEU A 119 4.92 -8.31 -8.16
C LEU A 119 5.07 -8.94 -6.78
N LEU A 120 4.26 -9.95 -6.46
CA LEU A 120 4.32 -10.63 -5.16
C LEU A 120 5.63 -11.41 -4.98
N ASP A 121 6.13 -12.07 -6.01
CA ASP A 121 7.42 -12.78 -5.97
C ASP A 121 8.59 -11.82 -5.70
N VAL A 122 8.66 -10.69 -6.41
CA VAL A 122 9.71 -9.68 -6.17
C VAL A 122 9.56 -9.05 -4.77
N CYS A 123 8.32 -8.81 -4.31
CA CYS A 123 8.09 -8.36 -2.95
C CYS A 123 8.61 -9.36 -1.90
N ASP A 124 8.37 -10.65 -2.09
CA ASP A 124 8.79 -11.71 -1.16
C ASP A 124 10.33 -11.82 -1.10
N ASN A 125 11.00 -11.63 -2.23
CA ASN A 125 12.47 -11.56 -2.26
C ASN A 125 13.05 -10.39 -1.44
N ILE A 126 12.32 -9.27 -1.31
CA ILE A 126 12.72 -8.12 -0.48
C ILE A 126 12.37 -8.34 0.99
N ALA A 127 11.13 -8.79 1.25
CA ALA A 127 10.57 -9.01 2.58
C ALA A 127 9.93 -10.41 2.70
N PRO A 128 10.74 -11.45 3.01
CA PRO A 128 10.28 -12.83 2.97
C PRO A 128 9.05 -13.11 3.84
N GLY A 129 8.11 -13.85 3.29
CA GLY A 129 6.85 -14.25 3.90
C GLY A 129 5.74 -13.21 3.78
N LEU A 130 6.05 -11.94 3.43
CA LEU A 130 5.07 -10.86 3.32
C LEU A 130 4.13 -10.76 4.55
N THR A 131 4.71 -11.01 5.72
CA THR A 131 4.02 -10.98 7.02
C THR A 131 4.48 -9.81 7.87
N TRP A 132 3.70 -9.52 8.92
CA TRP A 132 4.07 -8.56 9.96
C TRP A 132 4.43 -9.32 11.25
N PRO A 133 5.50 -8.94 11.97
CA PRO A 133 6.51 -7.95 11.60
C PRO A 133 7.37 -8.43 10.41
N PRO A 134 7.89 -7.51 9.57
CA PRO A 134 8.52 -7.89 8.32
C PRO A 134 9.89 -8.54 8.56
N GLN A 135 10.13 -9.65 7.87
CA GLN A 135 11.50 -10.11 7.61
C GLN A 135 12.09 -9.26 6.48
N GLN A 136 13.41 -9.23 6.35
CA GLN A 136 14.06 -8.47 5.29
C GLN A 136 15.38 -9.10 4.84
N THR A 137 15.66 -8.99 3.55
CA THR A 137 16.96 -9.32 2.92
C THR A 137 17.81 -8.07 2.67
N THR A 138 17.35 -6.91 3.17
CA THR A 138 17.94 -5.59 2.97
C THR A 138 18.68 -5.09 4.21
N ILE A 139 19.49 -4.06 4.03
CA ILE A 139 20.32 -3.49 5.11
C ILE A 139 19.51 -2.65 6.11
N CYS A 140 18.49 -1.93 5.64
CA CYS A 140 17.70 -1.03 6.48
C CYS A 140 16.18 -1.20 6.26
N PRO A 141 15.35 -0.68 7.19
CA PRO A 141 13.89 -0.86 7.15
C PRO A 141 13.16 -0.26 5.94
N LEU A 142 13.84 0.54 5.10
CA LEU A 142 13.25 1.00 3.83
C LEU A 142 12.93 -0.18 2.92
N GLY A 143 13.79 -1.20 2.90
CA GLY A 143 13.58 -2.42 2.12
C GLY A 143 12.23 -3.08 2.36
N PRO A 144 11.94 -3.56 3.59
CA PRO A 144 10.66 -4.17 3.92
C PRO A 144 9.47 -3.19 3.90
N SER A 145 9.71 -1.88 3.77
CA SER A 145 8.64 -0.90 3.56
C SER A 145 8.10 -0.88 2.13
N ILE A 146 8.93 -1.22 1.13
CA ILE A 146 8.55 -1.19 -0.29
C ILE A 146 7.32 -2.07 -0.59
N PRO A 147 7.24 -3.34 -0.11
CA PRO A 147 6.12 -4.22 -0.42
C PRO A 147 4.78 -3.78 0.16
N SER A 148 4.75 -2.93 1.19
CA SER A 148 3.54 -2.59 1.96
C SER A 148 2.35 -2.18 1.08
N SER A 149 2.56 -1.24 0.15
CA SER A 149 1.51 -0.73 -0.73
C SER A 149 1.07 -1.75 -1.78
N ILE A 150 2.01 -2.54 -2.31
CA ILE A 150 1.76 -3.53 -3.37
C ILE A 150 0.94 -4.69 -2.81
N VAL A 151 1.40 -5.26 -1.71
CA VAL A 151 0.77 -6.41 -1.09
C VAL A 151 -0.60 -6.04 -0.55
N SER A 152 -0.74 -4.86 0.08
CA SER A 152 -2.06 -4.39 0.55
C SER A 152 -3.02 -4.20 -0.62
N ALA A 153 -2.59 -3.51 -1.67
CA ALA A 153 -3.42 -3.25 -2.84
C ALA A 153 -3.85 -4.54 -3.54
N ILE A 154 -2.94 -5.51 -3.74
CA ILE A 154 -3.29 -6.79 -4.36
C ILE A 154 -4.19 -7.62 -3.46
N ARG A 155 -3.96 -7.67 -2.15
CA ARG A 155 -4.80 -8.46 -1.22
C ARG A 155 -6.23 -7.92 -1.13
N MET A 156 -6.39 -6.60 -1.13
CA MET A 156 -7.69 -5.96 -0.93
C MET A 156 -8.42 -5.66 -2.25
N PHE A 157 -7.69 -5.41 -3.34
CA PHE A 157 -8.22 -4.85 -4.58
C PHE A 157 -7.69 -5.58 -5.82
N ARG A 158 -7.45 -6.90 -5.73
CA ARG A 158 -6.97 -7.71 -6.87
C ARG A 158 -7.78 -7.47 -8.14
N ASP A 159 -9.09 -7.35 -8.01
CA ASP A 159 -9.99 -7.17 -9.15
C ASP A 159 -9.72 -5.86 -9.89
N GLU A 160 -9.34 -4.77 -9.21
CA GLU A 160 -8.96 -3.51 -9.87
C GLU A 160 -7.70 -3.68 -10.72
N PHE A 161 -6.72 -4.45 -10.25
CA PHE A 161 -5.54 -4.77 -11.07
C PHE A 161 -5.93 -5.57 -12.31
N LEU A 162 -6.84 -6.54 -12.17
CA LEU A 162 -7.31 -7.34 -13.30
C LEU A 162 -8.10 -6.51 -14.32
N VAL A 163 -8.88 -5.52 -13.86
CA VAL A 163 -9.55 -4.55 -14.73
C VAL A 163 -8.51 -3.75 -15.51
N HIS A 164 -7.48 -3.22 -14.86
CA HIS A 164 -6.41 -2.49 -15.54
C HIS A 164 -5.71 -3.32 -16.63
N VAL A 165 -5.44 -4.60 -16.34
CA VAL A 165 -4.82 -5.53 -17.29
C VAL A 165 -5.73 -5.80 -18.49
N LYS A 166 -7.04 -6.01 -18.26
CA LYS A 166 -8.00 -6.37 -19.32
C LYS A 166 -8.47 -5.20 -20.16
N GLU A 167 -8.70 -4.05 -19.53
CA GLU A 167 -9.31 -2.88 -20.15
C GLU A 167 -8.28 -1.85 -20.65
N GLY A 168 -6.99 -2.07 -20.35
CA GLY A 168 -5.92 -1.24 -20.87
C GLY A 168 -5.75 0.09 -20.13
N GLY A 169 -5.95 0.10 -18.80
CA GLY A 169 -5.61 1.23 -17.94
C GLY A 169 -6.61 1.44 -16.80
N CYS A 170 -6.47 2.58 -16.13
CA CYS A 170 -7.42 3.00 -15.10
C CYS A 170 -8.80 3.30 -15.73
N PRO A 171 -9.90 2.66 -15.27
CA PRO A 171 -11.24 2.91 -15.82
C PRO A 171 -11.70 4.36 -15.61
N ASP A 172 -11.19 5.02 -14.57
CA ASP A 172 -11.58 6.38 -14.17
C ASP A 172 -10.67 7.50 -14.73
N GLY A 173 -9.66 7.16 -15.54
CA GLY A 173 -8.70 8.13 -16.11
C GLY A 173 -7.43 8.33 -15.30
#